data_AF-A0A1J0VEQ4-F1
#
_entry.id   AF-A0A1J0VEQ4-F1
#
_cell.length_a   1.000
_cell.length_b   1.000
_cell.length_c   1.000
_cell.angle_alpha   90.00
_cell.angle_beta   90.00
_cell.angle_gamma   90.00
#
_symmetry.space_group_name_H-M   'P 1'
#
loop_
_entity.id
_entity.type
_entity.pdbx_description
1 polymer ?
#
loop_
_entity_poly.entity_id
_entity_poly.type
_entity_poly.pdbx_seq_one_letter_code
_entity_poly.pdbx_strand_id
1 'polypeptide(L)' 'MVDPVVIAAHVVTRLQTIVSREVPPEETVAVTVGKLYAGTQANIIPHSVELEINIRSFDNAIHRQVVGAI' A
#
# COMPACT_ATOMS: atom_id res chain seq x y z
N MET A 1 -8.76 5.76 -21.08
CA MET A 1 -7.32 5.76 -20.76
C MET A 1 -7.22 5.79 -19.25
N VAL A 2 -6.51 4.83 -18.65
CA VAL A 2 -6.38 4.68 -17.19
C VAL A 2 -5.01 5.21 -16.81
N ASP A 3 -4.93 6.07 -15.80
CA ASP A 3 -3.67 6.62 -15.30
C ASP A 3 -3.18 5.81 -14.08
N PRO A 4 -2.06 5.07 -14.19
CA PRO A 4 -1.51 4.30 -13.08
C PRO A 4 -1.12 5.14 -11.87
N VAL A 5 -0.76 6.42 -12.06
CA VAL A 5 -0.40 7.33 -10.94
C VAL A 5 -1.62 7.58 -10.07
N VAL A 6 -2.78 7.84 -10.69
CA VAL A 6 -4.04 8.06 -9.98
C VAL A 6 -4.45 6.79 -9.24
N ILE A 7 -4.34 5.63 -9.87
CA ILE A 7 -4.61 4.34 -9.21
C ILE A 7 -3.70 4.15 -8.00
N ALA A 8 -2.40 4.36 -8.16
CA ALA A 8 -1.45 4.21 -7.06
C ALA A 8 -1.77 5.13 -5.88
N ALA A 9 -2.13 6.40 -6.13
CA ALA A 9 -2.52 7.33 -5.07
C ALA A 9 -3.73 6.84 -4.27
N HIS A 10 -4.73 6.28 -4.96
CA HIS A 10 -5.89 5.67 -4.29
C HIS A 10 -5.51 4.41 -3.49
N VAL A 11 -4.62 3.57 -4.03
CA VAL A 11 -4.10 2.40 -3.32
C VAL A 11 -3.36 2.83 -2.06
N VAL A 12 -2.43 3.79 -2.13
CA VAL A 12 -1.70 4.32 -0.97
C VAL A 12 -2.67 4.81 0.11
N THR A 13 -3.66 5.62 -0.28
CA THR A 13 -4.66 6.15 0.64
C THR A 13 -5.46 5.04 1.32
N ARG A 14 -5.84 4.01 0.55
CA ARG A 14 -6.59 2.86 1.08
C ARG A 14 -5.73 2.01 2.03
N LEU A 15 -4.47 1.77 1.71
CA LEU A 15 -3.53 1.02 2.55
C LEU A 15 -3.39 1.65 3.94
N GLN A 16 -3.42 2.99 4.05
CA GLN A 16 -3.39 3.67 5.35
C GLN A 16 -4.60 3.35 6.24
N THR A 17 -5.72 2.91 5.66
CA THR A 17 -6.93 2.56 6.42
C THR A 17 -6.95 1.12 6.92
N ILE A 18 -6.17 0.21 6.32
CA ILE A 18 -6.14 -1.22 6.68
C ILE A 18 -5.76 -1.40 8.15
N VAL A 19 -4.68 -0.75 8.60
CA VAL A 19 -4.21 -0.84 10.00
C VAL A 19 -5.29 -0.38 10.99
N SER A 20 -6.09 0.64 10.62
CA SER A 20 -7.09 1.21 11.51
C SER A 20 -8.39 0.41 11.64
N ARG A 21 -8.68 -0.50 10.69
CA ARG A 21 -9.98 -1.18 10.60
C ARG A 21 -9.91 -2.69 10.74
N GLU A 22 -8.77 -3.29 10.40
CA GLU A 22 -8.66 -4.74 10.27
C GLU A 22 -7.80 -5.40 11.36
N VAL A 23 -7.10 -4.60 12.17
CA VAL A 23 -6.23 -5.08 13.24
C VAL A 23 -6.85 -4.75 14.60
N PRO A 24 -6.92 -5.71 15.54
CA PRO A 24 -7.34 -5.43 16.91
C PRO A 24 -6.47 -4.32 17.53
N PRO A 25 -7.03 -3.39 18.33
CA PRO A 25 -6.27 -2.27 18.91
C PRO A 25 -5.10 -2.69 19.80
N GLU A 26 -5.13 -3.94 20.27
CA GLU A 26 -4.16 -4.56 21.18
C GLU A 26 -2.90 -5.05 20.42
N GLU A 27 -3.03 -5.26 19.11
CA GLU A 27 -1.99 -5.77 18.23
C GLU A 27 -1.26 -4.62 17.53
N THR A 28 0.08 -4.65 17.54
CA THR A 28 0.88 -3.62 16.88
C THR A 28 1.22 -4.04 15.45
N VAL A 29 0.65 -3.34 14.47
CA VAL A 29 0.92 -3.52 13.04
C VAL A 29 1.19 -2.18 12.39
N ALA A 30 2.15 -2.15 11.47
CA ALA A 30 2.42 -1.01 10.60
C ALA A 30 2.48 -1.44 9.13
N VAL A 31 1.80 -0.70 8.27
CA VAL A 31 1.89 -0.83 6.81
C VAL A 31 2.47 0.48 6.27
N THR A 32 3.52 0.40 5.46
CA THR A 32 4.22 1.57 4.95
C THR A 32 4.52 1.40 3.47
N VAL A 33 4.18 2.40 2.67
CA VAL A 33 4.63 2.49 1.28
C VAL A 33 6.01 3.14 1.30
N GLY A 34 7.06 2.33 1.15
CA GLY A 34 8.45 2.78 1.23
C GLY A 34 8.93 3.46 -0.05
N LYS A 35 8.33 3.09 -1.19
CA LYS A 35 8.65 3.66 -2.50
C LYS A 35 7.43 3.62 -3.41
N LEU A 36 7.24 4.68 -4.18
CA LEU A 36 6.31 4.75 -5.30
C LEU A 36 7.08 5.33 -6.48
N TYR A 37 7.12 4.59 -7.59
CA TYR A 37 7.79 5.03 -8.80
C TYR A 37 6.88 4.86 -10.02
N ALA A 38 6.64 5.95 -10.75
CA ALA A 38 5.81 5.96 -11.95
C ALA A 38 6.31 7.00 -12.95
N GLY A 39 6.56 6.55 -14.18
CA GLY A 39 6.97 7.41 -15.29
C GLY A 39 8.33 8.09 -15.12
N THR A 40 8.68 8.88 -16.13
CA THR A 40 9.95 9.63 -16.20
C THR A 40 9.78 11.07 -16.66
N GLN A 41 8.63 11.41 -17.26
CA GLN A 41 8.33 12.73 -17.81
C GLN A 41 6.94 13.19 -17.37
N ALA A 42 6.79 14.49 -17.09
CA ALA A 42 5.54 15.05 -16.54
C ALA A 42 4.39 15.15 -17.56
N ASN A 43 4.67 15.02 -18.85
CA ASN A 43 3.68 15.14 -19.94
C ASN A 43 3.29 13.78 -20.55
N ILE A 44 3.70 12.67 -19.94
CA ILE A 44 3.39 11.32 -20.40
C ILE A 44 2.70 10.55 -19.27
N ILE A 45 1.54 9.97 -19.55
CA ILE A 45 0.89 9.01 -18.64
C ILE A 45 1.67 7.69 -18.72
N PRO A 46 2.24 7.19 -17.62
CA PRO A 46 3.05 5.99 -17.64
C PRO A 46 2.21 4.74 -17.91
N HIS A 47 2.85 3.68 -18.43
CA HIS A 47 2.20 2.38 -18.63
C HIS A 47 2.03 1.58 -17.33
N SER A 48 2.87 1.84 -16.33
CA SER A 48 2.87 1.12 -15.06
C SER A 48 3.39 1.98 -13.91
N VAL A 49 3.16 1.49 -12.70
CA VAL A 49 3.64 2.04 -11.43
C VAL A 49 4.19 0.89 -10.59
N GLU A 50 5.28 1.15 -9.88
CA GLU A 50 5.87 0.23 -8.92
C GLU A 50 5.67 0.79 -7.51
N LEU A 51 5.14 -0.05 -6.62
CA LEU A 51 4.98 0.23 -5.19
C LEU A 51 5.81 -0.77 -4.39
N GLU A 52 6.73 -0.29 -3.57
CA GLU A 52 7.38 -1.13 -2.57
C GLU A 52 6.73 -0.87 -1.21
N ILE A 53 6.12 -1.90 -0.65
CA ILE A 53 5.35 -1.84 0.59
C ILE A 53 6.03 -2.71 1.64
N ASN A 54 6.17 -2.17 2.84
CA ASN A 54 6.68 -2.88 4.00
C ASN A 54 5.55 -3.07 5.03
N ILE A 55 5.46 -4.28 5.57
CA ILE A 55 4.50 -4.64 6.62
C ILE A 55 5.31 -5.12 7.82
N ARG A 56 5.02 -4.57 8.99
CA ARG A 56 5.63 -4.96 10.26
C ARG A 56 4.53 -5.36 11.22
N SER A 57 4.67 -6.54 11.82
CA SER A 57 3.76 -7.07 12.84
C SER A 57 4.53 -7.98 13.77
N PHE A 58 4.08 -8.11 15.01
CA PHE A 58 4.70 -9.01 16.00
C PHE A 58 4.10 -10.42 15.96
N ASP A 59 2.84 -10.54 15.56
CA ASP A 59 2.15 -11.81 15.39
C ASP A 59 2.13 -12.26 13.91
N ASN A 60 2.38 -13.54 13.65
CA ASN A 60 2.44 -14.12 12.31
C ASN A 60 1.05 -14.37 11.69
N ALA A 61 0.04 -14.73 12.50
CA ALA A 61 -1.34 -14.83 12.05
C ALA A 61 -1.87 -13.45 11.61
N ILE A 62 -1.59 -12.40 12.38
CA ILE A 62 -1.92 -11.02 12.00
C ILE A 62 -1.15 -10.60 10.74
N HIS A 63 0.14 -10.95 10.63
CA HIS A 63 0.92 -10.70 9.42
C HIS A 63 0.24 -11.24 8.16
N ARG A 64 -0.18 -12.51 8.20
CA ARG A 64 -0.85 -13.18 7.09
C ARG A 64 -2.21 -12.56 6.77
N GLN A 65 -2.96 -12.16 7.80
CA GLN A 65 -4.24 -11.48 7.62
C GLN A 65 -4.04 -10.17 6.85
N VAL A 66 -3.08 -9.35 7.28
CA VAL A 66 -2.80 -8.04 6.66
C VAL A 66 -2.27 -8.19 5.24
N VAL A 67 -1.43 -9.19 4.98
CA VAL A 67 -0.94 -9.52 3.63
C VAL A 67 -2.10 -9.94 2.71
N GLY A 68 -3.12 -10.65 3.22
CA GLY A 68 -4.28 -11.05 2.44
C GLY A 68 -5.29 -9.94 2.14
N ALA A 69 -5.20 -8.81 2.84
CA ALA A 69 -6.06 -7.65 2.66
C ALA A 69 -5.56 -6.64 1.59
N ILE A 70 -4.35 -6.87 1.08
CA ILE A 70 -3.66 -6.07 0.07
C ILE A 70 -3.84 -6.72 -1.29
#